data_AF-A0A9D2C7B0-F1
#
_entry.id   AF-A0A9D2C7B0-F1
#
_cell.length_a   1.000
_cell.length_b   1.000
_cell.length_c   1.000
_cell.angle_alpha   90.00
_cell.angle_beta   90.00
_cell.angle_gamma   90.00
#
_symmetry.space_group_name_H-M   'P 1'
#
loop_
_entity.id
_entity.type
_entity.pdbx_description
1 polymer ?
#
loop_
_entity_poly.entity_id
_entity_poly.type
_entity_poly.pdbx_seq_one_letter_code
_entity_poly.pdbx_strand_id
1 'polypeptide(L)'
;MRWANGLEMDSGIEFLAEKGLLALVALTAGVALWTFFCSRRQFWTLVSAGVGVVTAYALSECIKVLVAEPRPCTASTVSTVIACPAAGDWSWPSNHAVLAAAFATACIITQTRTVWVAAPLAAVVAASRVLAGVHYVHDVLSGLALGAAIVATAVIALGPLLNRKAAAETTEVATKGSLG
;
A
#
# COMPACT_ATOMS: atom_id res chain seq x y z
N MET A 1 -23.05 28.63 15.19
CA MET A 1 -22.99 27.20 15.54
C MET A 1 -22.40 26.42 14.37
N ARG A 2 -21.07 26.34 14.24
CA ARG A 2 -20.38 25.69 13.10
C ARG A 2 -19.19 24.80 13.54
N TRP A 3 -19.09 24.47 14.84
CA TRP A 3 -17.85 23.98 15.45
C TRP A 3 -17.90 22.56 16.04
N ALA A 4 -19.05 21.91 16.13
CA ALA A 4 -19.13 20.52 16.62
C ALA A 4 -18.92 19.50 15.49
N ASN A 5 -19.59 19.73 14.34
CA ASN A 5 -19.54 18.81 13.19
C ASN A 5 -18.18 18.81 12.44
N GLY A 6 -17.35 19.84 12.64
CA GLY A 6 -16.00 19.89 12.06
C GLY A 6 -15.09 18.89 12.75
N LEU A 7 -14.94 18.99 14.07
CA LEU A 7 -14.04 18.12 14.85
C LEU A 7 -14.37 16.62 14.73
N GLU A 8 -15.65 16.25 14.60
CA GLU A 8 -16.07 14.85 14.35
C GLU A 8 -15.76 14.37 12.92
N MET A 9 -15.87 15.24 11.92
CA MET A 9 -15.57 14.90 10.52
C MET A 9 -14.05 14.82 10.29
N ASP A 10 -13.31 15.76 10.86
CA ASP A 10 -11.85 15.85 10.82
C ASP A 10 -11.23 14.56 11.36
N SER A 11 -11.69 14.13 12.53
CA SER A 11 -11.28 12.87 13.15
C SER A 11 -11.73 11.64 12.36
N GLY A 12 -12.92 11.66 11.75
CA GLY A 12 -13.43 10.55 10.94
C GLY A 12 -12.63 10.26 9.66
N ILE A 13 -12.26 11.30 8.89
CA ILE A 13 -11.55 11.12 7.61
C ILE A 13 -10.09 10.71 7.84
N GLU A 14 -9.41 11.32 8.81
CA GLU A 14 -8.06 10.93 9.20
C GLU A 14 -8.03 9.50 9.72
N PHE A 15 -9.00 9.14 10.58
CA PHE A 15 -9.19 7.78 11.06
C PHE A 15 -9.40 6.78 9.92
N LEU A 16 -10.22 7.11 8.92
CA LEU A 16 -10.43 6.24 7.75
C LEU A 16 -9.13 6.00 6.97
N ALA A 17 -8.31 7.03 6.76
CA ALA A 17 -7.05 6.90 6.06
C ALA A 17 -6.06 6.01 6.84
N GLU A 18 -5.86 6.28 8.13
CA GLU A 18 -4.91 5.55 8.96
C GLU A 18 -5.36 4.12 9.25
N LYS A 19 -6.60 3.95 9.72
CA LYS A 19 -7.13 2.62 10.08
C LYS A 19 -7.38 1.78 8.84
N GLY A 20 -7.78 2.38 7.72
CA GLY A 20 -7.90 1.67 6.46
C GLY A 20 -6.56 1.12 5.99
N LEU A 21 -5.47 1.89 6.13
CA LEU A 21 -4.13 1.41 5.80
C LEU A 21 -3.65 0.32 6.76
N LEU A 22 -3.87 0.49 8.07
CA LEU A 22 -3.58 -0.55 9.07
C LEU A 22 -4.37 -1.83 8.81
N ALA A 23 -5.63 -1.73 8.37
CA ALA A 23 -6.44 -2.88 7.99
C ALA A 23 -5.84 -3.61 6.78
N LEU A 24 -5.31 -2.90 5.79
CA LEU A 24 -4.59 -3.51 4.66
C LEU A 24 -3.29 -4.20 5.10
N VAL A 25 -2.54 -3.60 6.03
CA VAL A 25 -1.35 -4.23 6.62
C VAL A 25 -1.73 -5.50 7.39
N ALA A 26 -2.77 -5.44 8.22
CA ALA A 26 -3.26 -6.58 8.98
C ALA A 26 -3.77 -7.70 8.07
N LEU A 27 -4.51 -7.36 7.00
CA LEU A 27 -4.93 -8.30 5.97
C LEU A 27 -3.72 -8.97 5.32
N THR A 28 -2.71 -8.19 4.94
CA THR A 28 -1.47 -8.71 4.34
C THR A 28 -0.75 -9.66 5.28
N ALA A 29 -0.65 -9.32 6.58
CA ALA A 29 -0.05 -10.19 7.59
C ALA A 29 -0.86 -11.49 7.77
N GLY A 30 -2.19 -11.42 7.75
CA GLY A 30 -3.06 -12.60 7.77
C GLY A 30 -2.86 -13.51 6.55
N VAL A 31 -2.75 -12.92 5.35
CA VAL A 31 -2.42 -13.66 4.11
C VAL A 31 -1.01 -14.26 4.20
N ALA A 32 -0.04 -13.54 4.76
CA ALA A 32 1.32 -14.05 4.97
C ALA A 32 1.33 -15.26 5.90
N LEU A 33 0.63 -15.17 7.04
CA LEU A 33 0.53 -16.25 8.01
C LEU A 33 -0.18 -17.47 7.39
N TRP A 34 -1.31 -17.25 6.73
CA TRP A 34 -2.05 -18.31 6.05
C TRP A 34 -1.19 -19.01 4.99
N THR A 35 -0.56 -18.25 4.11
CA THR A 35 0.25 -18.82 3.01
C THR A 35 1.52 -19.48 3.53
N PHE A 36 2.12 -19.00 4.62
CA PHE A 36 3.26 -19.65 5.25
C PHE A 36 2.97 -21.10 5.63
N PHE A 37 1.77 -21.38 6.16
CA PHE A 37 1.36 -22.72 6.57
C PHE A 37 0.70 -23.53 5.45
N CYS A 38 -0.02 -22.89 4.53
CA CYS A 38 -0.81 -23.59 3.51
C CYS A 38 -0.13 -23.71 2.14
N SER A 39 0.75 -22.77 1.77
CA SER A 39 1.38 -22.75 0.44
C SER A 39 2.66 -21.93 0.42
N ARG A 40 3.81 -22.63 0.53
CA ARG A 40 5.14 -22.02 0.39
C ARG A 40 5.28 -21.19 -0.89
N ARG A 41 4.67 -21.64 -1.99
CA ARG A 41 4.70 -20.91 -3.26
C ARG A 41 4.01 -19.54 -3.15
N GLN A 42 2.81 -19.49 -2.59
CA GLN A 42 2.10 -18.23 -2.40
C GLN A 42 2.81 -17.33 -1.38
N PHE A 43 3.41 -17.90 -0.35
CA PHE A 43 4.21 -17.15 0.62
C PHE A 43 5.37 -16.41 -0.06
N TRP A 44 6.14 -17.07 -0.92
CA TRP A 44 7.25 -16.42 -1.65
C TRP A 44 6.77 -15.42 -2.71
N THR A 45 5.60 -15.65 -3.32
CA THR A 45 4.93 -14.61 -4.12
C THR A 45 4.63 -13.37 -3.28
N LEU A 46 4.11 -13.53 -2.06
CA LEU A 46 3.84 -12.41 -1.17
C LEU A 46 5.13 -11.71 -0.72
N VAL A 47 6.21 -12.45 -0.48
CA VAL A 47 7.54 -11.87 -0.20
C VAL A 47 8.00 -11.00 -1.37
N SER A 48 7.89 -11.46 -2.62
CA SER A 48 8.21 -10.62 -3.78
C SER A 48 7.31 -9.37 -3.88
N ALA A 49 6.04 -9.49 -3.52
CA ALA A 49 5.13 -8.36 -3.47
C ALA A 49 5.53 -7.37 -2.36
N GLY A 50 6.00 -7.85 -1.21
CA GLY A 50 6.51 -7.03 -0.11
C GLY A 50 7.72 -6.19 -0.51
N VAL A 51 8.64 -6.76 -1.30
CA VAL A 51 9.74 -5.98 -1.93
C VAL A 51 9.18 -4.87 -2.81
N GLY A 52 8.13 -5.17 -3.59
CA GLY A 52 7.40 -4.19 -4.39
C GLY A 52 6.79 -3.06 -3.56
N VAL A 53 6.18 -3.36 -2.40
CA VAL A 53 5.59 -2.34 -1.51
C VAL A 53 6.66 -1.35 -1.03
N VAL A 54 7.80 -1.86 -0.54
CA VAL A 54 8.93 -1.02 -0.10
C VAL A 54 9.46 -0.18 -1.26
N THR A 55 9.60 -0.79 -2.44
CA THR A 55 10.09 -0.10 -3.64
C THR A 55 9.12 1.01 -4.09
N ALA A 56 7.82 0.76 -4.06
CA ALA A 56 6.80 1.73 -4.43
C ALA A 56 6.82 2.94 -3.49
N TYR A 57 6.94 2.70 -2.19
CA TYR A 57 7.06 3.77 -1.20
C TYR A 57 8.35 4.59 -1.40
N ALA A 58 9.50 3.92 -1.55
CA ALA A 58 10.76 4.61 -1.79
C ALA A 58 10.73 5.47 -3.07
N LEU A 59 10.14 4.94 -4.15
CA LEU A 59 9.97 5.68 -5.40
C LEU A 59 9.02 6.87 -5.23
N SER A 60 7.95 6.72 -4.45
CA SER A 60 7.04 7.82 -4.08
C SER A 60 7.78 8.96 -3.38
N GLU A 61 8.62 8.65 -2.39
CA GLU A 61 9.43 9.65 -1.67
C GLU A 61 10.44 10.34 -2.61
N CYS A 62 11.11 9.58 -3.48
CA CYS A 62 12.00 10.16 -4.49
C CYS A 62 11.25 11.13 -5.42
N ILE A 63 10.09 10.73 -5.92
CA ILE A 63 9.27 11.56 -6.81
C ILE A 63 8.81 12.84 -6.09
N LYS A 64 8.36 12.72 -4.83
CA LYS A 64 7.93 13.86 -4.02
C LYS A 64 9.01 14.93 -3.93
N VAL A 65 10.25 14.52 -3.63
CA VAL A 65 11.38 15.45 -3.51
C VAL A 65 11.74 16.09 -4.85
N LEU A 66 11.61 15.35 -5.96
CA LEU A 66 11.93 15.84 -7.30
C LEU A 66 10.89 16.82 -7.86
N VAL A 67 9.60 16.56 -7.63
CA VAL A 67 8.52 17.38 -8.18
C VAL A 67 8.12 18.52 -7.25
N ALA A 68 8.21 18.31 -5.93
CA ALA A 68 7.90 19.31 -4.92
C ALA A 68 6.54 20.00 -5.10
N GLU A 69 5.50 19.24 -5.49
CA GLU A 69 4.17 19.80 -5.74
C GLU A 69 3.53 20.32 -4.44
N PRO A 70 3.14 21.61 -4.37
CA PRO A 70 2.46 22.15 -3.20
C PRO A 70 1.08 21.53 -3.03
N ARG A 71 0.65 21.33 -1.79
CA ARG A 71 -0.67 20.75 -1.48
C ARG A 71 -1.80 21.76 -1.75
N PRO A 72 -3.03 21.30 -2.03
CA PRO A 72 -4.19 22.18 -2.22
C PRO A 72 -4.38 23.17 -1.06
N CYS A 73 -4.16 22.70 0.17
CA CYS A 73 -4.27 23.47 1.42
C CYS A 73 -3.24 24.58 1.60
N THR A 74 -2.14 24.54 0.83
CA THR A 74 -1.10 25.60 0.82
C THR A 74 -1.22 26.54 -0.37
N ALA A 75 -1.68 26.02 -1.52
CA ALA A 75 -1.71 26.75 -2.78
C ALA A 75 -3.04 27.49 -3.04
N SER A 76 -4.10 27.18 -2.28
CA SER A 76 -5.44 27.73 -2.50
C SER A 76 -6.17 28.01 -1.20
N THR A 77 -7.22 28.83 -1.25
CA THR A 77 -8.12 29.11 -0.11
C THR A 77 -9.10 27.95 0.16
N VAL A 78 -8.78 26.73 -0.26
CA VAL A 78 -9.63 25.56 -0.03
C VAL A 78 -9.59 25.24 1.46
N SER A 79 -10.76 25.26 2.09
CA SER A 79 -10.91 24.79 3.47
C SER A 79 -10.66 23.29 3.49
N THR A 80 -9.64 22.86 4.22
CA THR A 80 -9.40 21.44 4.48
C THR A 80 -10.24 20.94 5.64
N VAL A 81 -10.46 19.62 5.64
CA VAL A 81 -11.11 18.89 6.74
C VAL A 81 -10.06 18.40 7.75
N ILE A 82 -8.76 18.45 7.43
CA ILE A 82 -7.70 18.12 8.39
C ILE A 82 -6.60 19.19 8.36
N ALA A 83 -5.75 19.18 9.38
CA ALA A 83 -4.58 20.04 9.42
C ALA A 83 -3.71 19.81 8.18
N CYS A 84 -3.28 20.90 7.54
CA CYS A 84 -2.40 20.82 6.39
C CYS A 84 -1.05 20.25 6.86
N PRO A 85 -0.51 19.20 6.20
CA PRO A 85 0.78 18.64 6.56
C PRO A 85 1.91 19.67 6.55
N ALA A 86 2.95 19.44 7.35
CA ALA A 86 4.07 20.35 7.50
C ALA A 86 4.74 20.69 6.16
N ALA A 87 5.34 21.88 6.08
CA ALA A 87 6.11 22.30 4.93
C ALA A 87 7.22 21.28 4.61
N GLY A 88 7.31 20.85 3.35
CA GLY A 88 8.21 19.79 2.91
C GLY A 88 7.57 18.41 2.74
N ASP A 89 6.34 18.18 3.23
CA ASP A 89 5.55 17.01 2.85
C ASP A 89 4.75 17.29 1.57
N TRP A 90 5.36 16.98 0.43
CA TRP A 90 4.83 17.27 -0.90
C TRP A 90 3.57 16.47 -1.25
N SER A 91 2.78 17.01 -2.19
CA SER A 91 1.47 16.45 -2.57
C SER A 91 1.58 15.22 -3.46
N TRP A 92 2.45 15.26 -4.49
CA TRP A 92 2.45 14.25 -5.54
C TRP A 92 3.64 13.29 -5.49
N PRO A 93 3.40 11.97 -5.63
CA PRO A 93 2.11 11.29 -5.55
C PRO A 93 1.65 11.10 -4.09
N SER A 94 0.38 10.72 -3.88
CA SER A 94 -0.13 10.49 -2.53
C SER A 94 0.39 9.18 -1.93
N ASN A 95 1.18 9.25 -0.85
CA ASN A 95 1.71 8.06 -0.15
C ASN A 95 0.62 7.11 0.36
N HIS A 96 -0.49 7.63 0.87
CA HIS A 96 -1.62 6.81 1.32
C HIS A 96 -2.19 6.00 0.15
N ALA A 97 -2.34 6.62 -1.02
CA ALA A 97 -2.82 5.95 -2.23
C ALA A 97 -1.79 4.92 -2.75
N VAL A 98 -0.50 5.26 -2.75
CA VAL A 98 0.60 4.35 -3.12
C VAL A 98 0.58 3.10 -2.24
N LEU A 99 0.63 3.27 -0.92
CA LEU A 99 0.67 2.16 0.02
C LEU A 99 -0.63 1.36 -0.01
N ALA A 100 -1.78 2.02 -0.08
CA ALA A 100 -3.07 1.35 -0.15
C ALA A 100 -3.18 0.43 -1.38
N ALA A 101 -2.82 0.93 -2.57
CA ALA A 101 -2.77 0.12 -3.78
C ALA A 101 -1.71 -0.98 -3.68
N ALA A 102 -0.51 -0.66 -3.18
CA ALA A 102 0.58 -1.63 -3.07
C ALA A 102 0.20 -2.83 -2.18
N PHE A 103 -0.33 -2.60 -0.98
CA PHE A 103 -0.80 -3.67 -0.09
C PHE A 103 -2.00 -4.43 -0.66
N ALA A 104 -2.95 -3.72 -1.29
CA ALA A 104 -4.10 -4.37 -1.90
C ALA A 104 -3.68 -5.28 -3.06
N THR A 105 -2.82 -4.80 -3.95
CA THR A 105 -2.27 -5.58 -5.07
C THR A 105 -1.46 -6.79 -4.56
N ALA A 106 -0.67 -6.63 -3.50
CA ALA A 106 0.07 -7.74 -2.89
C ALA A 106 -0.88 -8.85 -2.41
N CYS A 107 -1.96 -8.49 -1.71
CA CYS A 107 -2.99 -9.41 -1.27
C CYS A 107 -3.70 -10.09 -2.47
N ILE A 108 -4.12 -9.32 -3.46
CA ILE A 108 -4.93 -9.79 -4.59
C ILE A 108 -4.14 -10.76 -5.48
N ILE A 109 -2.88 -10.44 -5.79
CA ILE A 109 -2.01 -11.31 -6.59
C ILE A 109 -1.72 -12.63 -5.85
N THR A 110 -1.54 -12.57 -4.53
CA THR A 110 -1.24 -13.75 -3.72
C THR A 110 -2.49 -14.62 -3.49
N GLN A 111 -3.62 -13.98 -3.21
CA GLN A 111 -4.90 -14.62 -2.92
C GLN A 111 -6.03 -13.78 -3.53
N THR A 112 -6.50 -14.18 -4.72
CA THR A 112 -7.46 -13.42 -5.53
C THR A 112 -8.76 -13.10 -4.80
N ARG A 113 -9.22 -13.97 -3.89
CA ARG A 113 -10.44 -13.72 -3.10
C ARG A 113 -10.35 -12.49 -2.19
N THR A 114 -9.15 -12.02 -1.86
CA THR A 114 -8.99 -10.81 -1.05
C THR A 114 -9.43 -9.55 -1.78
N VAL A 115 -9.64 -9.58 -3.10
CA VAL A 115 -10.10 -8.43 -3.91
C VAL A 115 -11.37 -7.79 -3.36
N TRP A 116 -12.30 -8.59 -2.82
CA TRP A 116 -13.57 -8.13 -2.28
C TRP A 116 -13.43 -7.28 -1.01
N VAL A 117 -12.26 -7.31 -0.37
CA VAL A 117 -11.95 -6.54 0.84
C VAL A 117 -10.86 -5.52 0.55
N ALA A 118 -9.77 -5.95 -0.08
CA ALA A 118 -8.59 -5.14 -0.31
C ALA A 118 -8.84 -3.97 -1.28
N ALA A 119 -9.54 -4.21 -2.39
CA ALA A 119 -9.79 -3.15 -3.38
C ALA A 119 -10.73 -2.05 -2.85
N PRO A 120 -11.89 -2.38 -2.21
CA PRO A 120 -12.72 -1.37 -1.57
C PRO A 120 -11.99 -0.60 -0.47
N LEU A 121 -11.22 -1.27 0.38
CA LEU A 121 -10.43 -0.58 1.42
C LEU A 121 -9.42 0.40 0.82
N ALA A 122 -8.70 -0.02 -0.22
CA ALA A 122 -7.76 0.86 -0.90
C ALA A 122 -8.44 2.07 -1.55
N ALA A 123 -9.61 1.86 -2.16
CA ALA A 123 -10.41 2.94 -2.73
C ALA A 123 -10.90 3.92 -1.66
N VAL A 124 -11.33 3.45 -0.49
CA VAL A 124 -11.76 4.30 0.63
C VAL A 124 -10.59 5.12 1.19
N VAL A 125 -9.42 4.49 1.40
CA VAL A 125 -8.20 5.20 1.85
C VAL A 125 -7.76 6.24 0.83
N ALA A 126 -7.82 5.93 -0.46
CA ALA A 126 -7.46 6.85 -1.53
C ALA A 126 -8.43 8.04 -1.61
N ALA A 127 -9.74 7.77 -1.61
CA ALA A 127 -10.78 8.79 -1.67
C ALA A 127 -10.76 9.71 -0.46
N SER A 128 -10.48 9.18 0.74
CA SER A 128 -10.43 9.98 1.97
C SER A 128 -9.39 11.11 1.88
N ARG A 129 -8.30 10.92 1.11
CA ARG A 129 -7.27 11.95 0.93
C ARG A 129 -7.73 13.14 0.09
N VAL A 130 -8.57 12.89 -0.92
CA VAL A 130 -9.19 13.97 -1.71
C VAL A 130 -10.27 14.66 -0.87
N LEU A 131 -11.10 13.89 -0.18
CA LEU A 131 -12.16 14.42 0.69
C LEU A 131 -11.63 15.25 1.85
N ALA A 132 -10.45 14.90 2.37
CA ALA A 132 -9.72 15.68 3.37
C ALA A 132 -9.23 17.04 2.84
N GLY A 133 -9.14 17.21 1.52
CA GLY A 133 -8.63 18.43 0.87
C GLY A 133 -7.10 18.55 0.86
N VAL A 134 -6.37 17.48 1.17
CA VAL A 134 -4.90 17.51 1.31
C VAL A 134 -4.15 16.97 0.09
N HIS A 135 -4.87 16.44 -0.89
CA HIS A 135 -4.34 15.94 -2.15
C HIS A 135 -5.30 16.25 -3.31
N TYR A 136 -4.74 16.47 -4.48
CA TYR A 136 -5.49 16.54 -5.73
C TYR A 136 -5.93 15.14 -6.18
N VAL A 137 -6.92 15.09 -7.07
CA VAL A 137 -7.39 13.82 -7.66
C VAL A 137 -6.25 13.13 -8.41
N HIS A 138 -5.40 13.88 -9.14
CA HIS A 138 -4.28 13.27 -9.87
C HIS A 138 -3.22 12.68 -8.94
N ASP A 139 -2.93 13.29 -7.78
CA ASP A 139 -2.02 12.72 -6.77
C ASP A 139 -2.43 11.31 -6.35
N VAL A 140 -3.75 11.13 -6.16
CA VAL A 140 -4.34 9.88 -5.72
C VAL A 140 -4.37 8.86 -6.83
N LEU A 141 -4.79 9.25 -8.05
CA LEU A 141 -4.80 8.35 -9.20
C LEU A 141 -3.39 7.89 -9.58
N SER A 142 -2.41 8.80 -9.61
CA SER A 142 -1.01 8.48 -9.85
C SER A 142 -0.44 7.59 -8.74
N GLY A 143 -0.80 7.85 -7.48
CA GLY A 143 -0.38 7.01 -6.35
C GLY A 143 -0.91 5.59 -6.45
N LEU A 144 -2.21 5.42 -6.73
CA LEU A 144 -2.83 4.09 -6.94
C LEU A 144 -2.14 3.34 -8.09
N ALA A 145 -1.92 4.01 -9.21
CA ALA A 145 -1.27 3.42 -10.39
C ALA A 145 0.17 3.00 -10.08
N LEU A 146 0.95 3.86 -9.43
CA LEU A 146 2.34 3.60 -9.06
C LEU A 146 2.46 2.39 -8.13
N GLY A 147 1.65 2.37 -7.04
CA GLY A 147 1.66 1.29 -6.07
C GLY A 147 1.34 -0.07 -6.69
N ALA A 148 0.27 -0.13 -7.48
CA ALA A 148 -0.14 -1.37 -8.15
C ALA A 148 0.90 -1.84 -9.19
N ALA A 149 1.42 -0.92 -10.02
CA ALA A 149 2.36 -1.27 -11.08
C ALA A 149 3.70 -1.79 -10.54
N ILE A 150 4.26 -1.13 -9.52
CA ILE A 150 5.54 -1.55 -8.92
C ILE A 150 5.40 -2.91 -8.23
N VAL A 151 4.32 -3.15 -7.49
CA VAL A 151 4.09 -4.45 -6.85
C VAL A 151 3.91 -5.56 -7.89
N ALA A 152 3.10 -5.34 -8.93
CA ALA A 152 2.93 -6.32 -9.99
C ALA A 152 4.27 -6.63 -10.69
N THR A 153 5.07 -5.61 -10.97
CA THR A 153 6.40 -5.75 -11.59
C THR A 153 7.34 -6.54 -10.69
N ALA A 154 7.38 -6.24 -9.40
CA ALA A 154 8.22 -6.96 -8.44
C ALA A 154 7.84 -8.44 -8.35
N VAL A 155 6.54 -8.77 -8.35
CA VAL A 155 6.09 -10.17 -8.36
C VAL A 155 6.48 -10.89 -9.64
N ILE A 156 6.31 -10.25 -10.80
CA ILE A 156 6.68 -10.83 -12.10
C ILE A 156 8.19 -11.08 -12.18
N ALA A 157 9.00 -10.12 -11.74
CA ALA A 157 10.46 -10.19 -11.82
C ALA A 157 11.08 -11.15 -10.79
N LEU A 158 10.62 -11.09 -9.53
CA LEU A 158 11.25 -11.80 -8.41
C LEU A 158 10.54 -13.12 -8.07
N GLY A 159 9.23 -13.21 -8.28
CA GLY A 159 8.41 -14.35 -7.90
C GLY A 159 8.93 -15.69 -8.43
N PRO A 160 9.25 -15.83 -9.74
CA PRO A 160 9.79 -17.08 -10.28
C PRO A 160 11.13 -17.48 -9.66
N LEU A 161 12.00 -16.50 -9.39
CA LEU A 161 13.34 -16.72 -8.83
C LEU A 161 13.27 -17.19 -7.37
N LEU A 162 12.47 -16.49 -6.55
CA LEU A 162 12.31 -16.83 -5.13
C LEU A 162 11.64 -18.20 -4.95
N ASN A 163 10.62 -18.49 -5.76
CA ASN A 163 9.96 -19.80 -5.73
C ASN A 163 10.89 -20.96 -6.10
N ARG A 164 11.78 -20.77 -7.09
CA ARG A 164 12.77 -21.79 -7.46
C ARG A 164 13.79 -22.03 -6.35
N LYS A 165 14.31 -20.96 -5.74
CA LYS A 165 15.26 -21.05 -4.62
C LYS A 165 14.65 -21.79 -3.42
N ALA A 166 13.44 -21.44 -3.05
CA ALA A 166 12.73 -22.10 -1.96
C ALA A 166 12.48 -23.59 -2.20
N ALA A 167 12.16 -23.97 -3.44
CA ALA A 167 11.99 -25.39 -3.79
C ALA A 167 13.30 -26.17 -3.69
N ALA A 168 14.43 -25.59 -4.14
CA ALA A 168 15.74 -26.21 -4.07
C ALA A 168 16.22 -26.42 -2.62
N GLU A 169 16.04 -25.43 -1.75
CA GLU A 169 16.39 -25.53 -0.32
C GLU A 169 15.59 -26.64 0.39
N THR A 170 14.29 -26.76 0.06
CA THR A 170 13.44 -27.81 0.64
C THR A 170 13.92 -29.21 0.24
N THR A 171 14.36 -29.41 -1.00
CA THR A 171 14.91 -30.69 -1.46
C THR A 171 16.28 -31.02 -0.86
N GLU A 172 17.13 -30.03 -0.65
CA GLU A 172 18.45 -30.22 -0.04
C GLU A 172 18.33 -30.64 1.45
N VAL A 173 17.41 -30.02 2.19
CA VAL A 173 17.15 -30.39 3.59
C VAL A 173 16.61 -31.82 3.71
N ALA A 174 15.69 -32.20 2.82
CA ALA A 174 15.13 -33.56 2.80
C ALA A 174 16.20 -34.63 2.51
N THR A 175 17.10 -34.36 1.56
CA THR A 175 18.18 -35.31 1.20
C THR A 175 19.24 -35.43 2.29
N LYS A 176 19.62 -34.35 2.97
CA LYS A 176 20.52 -34.42 4.14
C LYS A 176 19.89 -35.15 5.32
N GLY A 177 18.60 -34.96 5.56
CA GLY A 177 17.88 -35.63 6.65
C GLY A 177 17.66 -37.14 6.46
N SER A 178 17.70 -37.65 5.22
CA SER A 178 17.60 -39.09 4.96
C SER A 178 18.93 -39.85 5.08
N LEU A 179 20.05 -39.14 5.23
CA LEU A 179 21.41 -39.71 5.27
C LEU A 179 22.02 -39.75 6.69
N GLY A 180 21.30 -39.27 7.71
CA GLY A 180 21.70 -39.30 9.12
C GLY A 180 20.73 -40.12 9.96
#